data_AF-A0A0N1LI44-F1
#
_entry.id   AF-A0A0N1LI44-F1
#
_cell.length_a   1.000
_cell.length_b   1.000
_cell.length_c   1.000
_cell.angle_alpha   90.00
_cell.angle_beta   90.00
_cell.angle_gamma   90.00
#
_symmetry.space_group_name_H-M   'P 1'
#
loop_
_entity.id
_entity.type
_entity.pdbx_description
1 polymer ?
#
loop_
_entity_poly.entity_id
_entity_poly.type
_entity_poly.pdbx_seq_one_letter_code
_entity_poly.pdbx_strand_id
1 'polypeptide(L)'
;LVDAIAYAESRYDQRARSRAGATGVMQLMPGTARDLGVDRHDAAANIHGGTAYLRRLLNRFDGDVVCTIAAYNAGPGAVSKTRCIPPFRETAAYVSVVLDRLSQSAH
;
A
#
# COMPACT_ATOMS: atom_id res chain seq x y z
N LEU A 1 1.61 -10.39 -3.13
CA LEU A 1 1.83 -8.98 -2.72
C LEU A 1 0.54 -8.17 -2.70
N VAL A 2 -0.20 -8.07 -3.80
CA VAL A 2 -1.48 -7.31 -3.83
C VAL A 2 -2.46 -7.77 -2.74
N ASP A 3 -2.71 -9.08 -2.62
CA ASP A 3 -3.58 -9.66 -1.55
C ASP A 3 -3.15 -9.20 -0.14
N ALA A 4 -1.86 -9.33 0.15
CA ALA A 4 -1.31 -8.98 1.46
C ALA A 4 -1.45 -7.48 1.78
N ILE A 5 -1.27 -6.61 0.79
CA ILE A 5 -1.51 -5.17 0.92
C ILE A 5 -3.00 -4.90 1.15
N ALA A 6 -3.89 -5.47 0.34
CA ALA A 6 -5.34 -5.30 0.50
C ALA A 6 -5.83 -5.74 1.90
N TYR A 7 -5.27 -6.84 2.42
CA TYR A 7 -5.55 -7.29 3.77
C TYR A 7 -5.06 -6.29 4.83
N ALA A 8 -3.81 -5.82 4.71
CA ALA A 8 -3.22 -4.88 5.66
C ALA A 8 -3.93 -3.51 5.65
N GLU A 9 -4.40 -3.06 4.49
CA GLU A 9 -5.06 -1.76 4.32
C GLU A 9 -6.48 -1.73 4.86
N SER A 10 -7.30 -2.74 4.56
CA SER A 10 -8.72 -2.68 4.92
C SER A 10 -9.34 -4.00 5.34
N ARG A 11 -8.56 -5.09 5.37
CA ARG A 11 -9.11 -6.46 5.51
C ARG A 11 -10.19 -6.74 4.46
N TYR A 12 -9.96 -6.26 3.23
CA TYR A 12 -10.87 -6.34 2.07
C TYR A 12 -12.17 -5.52 2.18
N ASP A 13 -12.31 -4.65 3.19
CA ASP A 13 -13.46 -3.77 3.29
C ASP A 13 -13.41 -2.66 2.22
N GLN A 14 -14.36 -2.71 1.28
CA GLN A 14 -14.54 -1.72 0.21
C GLN A 14 -15.08 -0.38 0.73
N ARG A 15 -15.68 -0.37 1.92
CA ARG A 15 -16.26 0.82 2.55
C ARG A 15 -15.32 1.47 3.57
N ALA A 16 -14.16 0.86 3.82
CA ALA A 16 -13.18 1.37 4.76
C ALA A 16 -12.77 2.81 4.42
N ARG A 17 -12.75 3.67 5.44
CA ARG A 17 -12.31 5.06 5.34
C ARG A 17 -11.41 5.40 6.53
N SER A 18 -10.19 5.85 6.25
CA SER A 18 -9.29 6.32 7.30
C SER A 18 -9.64 7.75 7.72
N ARG A 19 -9.13 8.19 8.89
CA ARG A 19 -9.27 9.58 9.36
C ARG A 19 -8.61 10.59 8.43
N ALA A 20 -7.55 10.18 7.73
CA ALA A 20 -6.86 11.00 6.73
C ALA A 20 -7.57 11.00 5.36
N GLY A 21 -8.63 10.20 5.21
CA GLY A 21 -9.45 10.14 4.00
C GLY A 21 -9.02 9.09 3.00
N ALA A 22 -8.12 8.16 3.34
CA ALA A 22 -7.85 6.99 2.50
C ALA A 22 -9.11 6.13 2.38
N THR A 23 -9.35 5.46 1.24
CA THR A 23 -10.63 4.76 1.00
C THR A 23 -10.48 3.45 0.24
N GLY A 24 -11.36 2.51 0.56
CA GLY A 24 -11.54 1.25 -0.17
C GLY A 24 -10.50 0.19 0.18
N VAL A 25 -10.50 -0.87 -0.62
CA VAL A 25 -9.71 -2.09 -0.42
C VAL A 25 -8.21 -1.81 -0.29
N MET A 26 -7.71 -0.90 -1.13
CA MET A 26 -6.29 -0.54 -1.21
C MET A 26 -5.98 0.77 -0.50
N GLN A 27 -6.94 1.32 0.27
CA GLN A 27 -6.86 2.59 1.01
C GLN A 27 -6.18 3.72 0.21
N LEU A 28 -6.66 3.97 -1.01
CA LEU A 28 -6.11 5.05 -1.83
C LEU A 28 -6.42 6.42 -1.22
N MET A 29 -5.38 7.21 -1.00
CA MET A 29 -5.51 8.63 -0.66
C MET A 29 -6.14 9.40 -1.82
N PRO A 30 -6.93 10.47 -1.57
CA PRO A 30 -7.57 11.25 -2.63
C PRO A 30 -6.58 11.78 -3.68
N GLY A 31 -5.40 12.25 -3.24
CA GLY A 31 -4.34 12.71 -4.14
C GLY A 31 -3.81 11.59 -5.04
N THR A 32 -3.50 10.43 -4.46
CA THR A 32 -3.03 9.25 -5.19
C THR A 32 -4.06 8.77 -6.21
N ALA A 33 -5.34 8.71 -5.84
CA ALA A 33 -6.42 8.31 -6.76
C ALA A 33 -6.54 9.27 -7.95
N ARG A 34 -6.44 10.59 -7.70
CA ARG A 34 -6.42 11.61 -8.76
C ARG A 34 -5.21 11.43 -9.69
N ASP A 35 -4.02 11.23 -9.13
CA ASP A 35 -2.79 11.06 -9.92
C ASP A 35 -2.77 9.74 -10.72
N LEU A 36 -3.61 8.78 -10.34
CA LEU A 36 -3.84 7.53 -11.06
C LEU A 36 -5.02 7.59 -12.04
N GLY A 37 -5.86 8.64 -11.96
CA GLY A 37 -7.07 8.76 -12.77
C GLY A 37 -8.16 7.74 -12.45
N VAL A 38 -8.26 7.29 -11.20
CA VAL A 38 -9.22 6.26 -10.77
C VAL A 38 -10.27 6.80 -9.79
N ASP A 39 -11.49 6.27 -9.87
CA ASP A 39 -12.47 6.47 -8.82
C ASP A 39 -12.17 5.52 -7.64
N ARG A 40 -11.68 6.07 -6.53
CA ARG A 40 -11.36 5.29 -5.33
C ARG A 40 -12.59 4.73 -4.60
N HIS A 41 -13.80 5.17 -4.94
CA HIS A 41 -15.04 4.66 -4.36
C HIS A 41 -15.61 3.45 -5.11
N ASP A 42 -15.22 3.26 -6.37
CA ASP A 42 -15.46 2.02 -7.10
C ASP A 42 -14.43 0.96 -6.70
N ALA A 43 -14.88 -0.22 -6.32
CA ALA A 43 -14.02 -1.26 -5.76
C ALA A 43 -12.99 -1.78 -6.80
N ALA A 44 -13.42 -1.95 -8.06
CA ALA A 44 -12.54 -2.42 -9.11
C ALA A 44 -11.47 -1.37 -9.43
N ALA A 45 -11.87 -0.12 -9.65
CA ALA A 45 -10.96 1.00 -9.90
C ALA A 45 -10.00 1.24 -8.72
N ASN A 46 -10.45 1.06 -7.48
CA ASN A 46 -9.61 1.14 -6.28
C ASN A 46 -8.51 0.06 -6.27
N ILE A 47 -8.88 -1.20 -6.55
CA ILE A 47 -7.93 -2.32 -6.60
C ILE A 47 -6.95 -2.16 -7.77
N HIS A 48 -7.45 -1.79 -8.96
CA HIS A 48 -6.61 -1.51 -10.12
C HIS A 48 -5.64 -0.35 -9.86
N GLY A 49 -6.13 0.75 -9.28
CA GLY A 49 -5.30 1.90 -8.90
C GLY A 49 -4.23 1.53 -7.87
N GLY A 50 -4.59 0.83 -6.80
CA GLY A 50 -3.64 0.36 -5.79
C GLY A 50 -2.58 -0.58 -6.36
N THR A 51 -2.99 -1.49 -7.26
CA THR A 51 -2.05 -2.40 -7.94
C THR A 51 -1.10 -1.66 -8.87
N ALA A 52 -1.60 -0.67 -9.62
CA ALA A 52 -0.78 0.18 -10.47
C ALA A 52 0.21 1.02 -9.63
N TYR A 53 -0.23 1.56 -8.50
CA TYR A 53 0.64 2.29 -7.58
C TYR A 53 1.73 1.40 -6.98
N LEU A 54 1.36 0.20 -6.53
CA LEU A 54 2.30 -0.81 -6.04
C LEU A 54 3.35 -1.17 -7.11
N ARG A 55 2.94 -1.33 -8.38
CA ARG A 55 3.88 -1.58 -9.48
C ARG A 55 4.85 -0.41 -9.69
N ARG A 56 4.39 0.84 -9.59
CA ARG A 56 5.25 2.03 -9.65
C ARG A 56 6.27 2.04 -8.53
N LEU A 57 5.88 1.66 -7.31
CA LEU A 57 6.78 1.57 -6.16
C LEU A 57 7.81 0.44 -6.34
N LEU A 58 7.40 -0.74 -6.81
CA LEU A 58 8.33 -1.83 -7.13
C LEU A 58 9.40 -1.39 -8.13
N ASN A 59 9.02 -0.68 -9.19
CA ASN A 59 9.99 -0.13 -10.15
C ASN A 59 10.92 0.91 -9.51
N ARG A 60 10.39 1.76 -8.62
CA ARG A 60 11.17 2.81 -7.97
C ARG A 60 12.23 2.26 -7.01
N PHE A 61 11.97 1.12 -6.39
CA PHE A 61 12.87 0.48 -5.43
C PHE A 61 13.54 -0.77 -6.00
N ASP A 62 13.71 -0.86 -7.33
CA ASP A 62 14.44 -1.93 -8.01
C ASP A 62 13.99 -3.36 -7.64
N GLY A 63 12.69 -3.51 -7.37
CA GLY A 63 12.09 -4.79 -6.96
C GLY A 63 12.28 -5.13 -5.47
N ASP A 64 12.87 -4.26 -4.66
CA ASP A 64 12.95 -4.46 -3.21
C ASP A 64 11.55 -4.41 -2.59
N VAL A 65 11.08 -5.58 -2.20
CA VAL A 65 9.74 -5.79 -1.65
C VAL A 65 9.57 -5.06 -0.31
N VAL A 66 10.59 -5.02 0.55
CA VAL A 66 10.49 -4.38 1.87
C VAL A 66 10.38 -2.86 1.71
N CYS A 67 11.23 -2.25 0.88
CA CYS A 67 11.17 -0.81 0.61
C CYS A 67 9.86 -0.43 -0.08
N THR A 68 9.36 -1.29 -0.98
CA THR A 68 8.07 -1.11 -1.65
C THR A 68 6.90 -1.10 -0.66
N ILE A 69 6.84 -2.09 0.24
CA ILE A 69 5.78 -2.18 1.25
C ILE A 69 5.82 -0.96 2.19
N ALA A 70 7.03 -0.61 2.67
CA ALA A 70 7.21 0.57 3.51
C ALA A 70 6.77 1.86 2.78
N ALA A 71 7.05 1.97 1.48
CA ALA A 71 6.71 3.15 0.68
C ALA A 71 5.23 3.25 0.35
N TYR A 72 4.51 2.13 0.32
CA TYR A 72 3.07 2.13 0.16
C TYR A 72 2.39 2.82 1.35
N ASN A 73 2.84 2.52 2.57
CA ASN A 73 2.31 3.10 3.81
C ASN A 73 2.87 4.49 4.13
N ALA A 74 4.19 4.67 4.15
CA ALA A 74 4.85 5.91 4.59
C ALA A 74 5.07 6.94 3.47
N GLY A 75 4.78 6.56 2.23
CA GLY A 75 5.12 7.32 1.04
C GLY A 75 6.59 7.13 0.61
N PRO A 76 6.87 7.12 -0.70
CA PRO A 76 8.19 6.80 -1.21
C PRO A 76 9.24 7.88 -0.91
N GLY A 77 8.82 9.12 -0.63
CA GLY A 77 9.72 10.20 -0.22
C GLY A 77 10.33 9.99 1.16
N ALA A 78 9.60 9.37 2.11
CA ALA A 78 10.14 9.03 3.42
C ALA A 78 11.13 7.87 3.31
N VAL A 79 10.77 6.82 2.56
CA VAL A 79 11.61 5.64 2.32
C VAL A 79 12.91 5.98 1.59
N SER A 80 12.86 6.86 0.58
CA SER A 80 14.06 7.26 -0.18
C SER A 80 15.11 7.98 0.68
N LYS A 81 14.73 8.52 1.84
CA LYS A 81 15.63 9.23 2.77
C LYS A 81 16.23 8.31 3.83
N THR A 82 15.86 7.03 3.85
CA THR A 82 16.26 6.06 4.87
C THR A 82 16.77 4.77 4.25
N ARG A 83 17.16 3.80 5.09
CA ARG A 83 17.44 2.42 4.66
C ARG A 83 16.13 1.62 4.57
N CYS A 84 15.18 2.14 3.79
CA CYS A 84 13.85 1.58 3.50
C CYS A 84 12.76 1.74 4.56
N ILE A 85 12.96 1.37 5.82
CA ILE A 85 11.93 1.54 6.84
C ILE A 85 12.19 2.85 7.59
N PRO A 86 11.36 3.89 7.45
CA PRO A 86 11.48 5.11 8.25
C PRO A 86 11.24 4.81 9.74
N PRO A 87 11.69 5.67 10.68
CA PRO A 87 11.52 5.48 12.12
C PRO A 87 10.06 5.73 12.59
N PHE A 88 9.08 5.22 11.84
CA PHE A 88 7.67 5.26 12.17
C PHE A 88 7.24 3.87 12.65
N ARG A 89 6.78 3.78 13.90
CA ARG A 89 6.32 2.51 14.48
C ARG A 89 5.21 1.86 13.67
N GLU A 90 4.31 2.67 13.13
CA GLU A 90 3.22 2.23 12.26
C GLU A 90 3.76 1.54 10.99
N THR A 91 4.73 2.14 10.31
CA THR A 91 5.31 1.57 9.08
C THR A 91 6.05 0.26 9.34
N ALA A 92 6.79 0.16 10.46
CA ALA A 92 7.43 -1.10 10.84
C ALA A 92 6.40 -2.21 11.11
N ALA A 93 5.32 -1.89 11.83
CA ALA A 93 4.23 -2.83 12.07
C ALA A 93 3.51 -3.22 10.77
N TYR A 94 3.25 -2.26 9.88
CA TYR A 94 2.64 -2.49 8.57
C TYR A 94 3.48 -3.44 7.72
N VAL A 95 4.80 -3.22 7.66
CA VAL A 95 5.72 -4.13 6.95
C VAL A 95 5.64 -5.55 7.52
N SER A 96 5.65 -5.70 8.85
CA SER A 96 5.51 -7.02 9.49
C SER A 96 4.22 -7.73 9.06
N VAL A 97 3.07 -7.04 9.15
CA VAL A 97 1.76 -7.61 8.79
C VAL A 97 1.73 -8.10 7.34
N VAL A 98 2.29 -7.33 6.42
CA VAL A 98 2.30 -7.69 5.00
C VAL A 98 3.22 -8.88 4.74
N LEU A 99 4.43 -8.91 5.34
CA LEU A 99 5.35 -10.04 5.20
C LEU A 99 4.79 -11.34 5.80
N ASP A 100 4.16 -11.25 6.96
CA ASP A 100 3.50 -12.40 7.61
C ASP A 100 2.36 -12.95 6.75
N ARG A 101 1.61 -12.08 6.08
CA ARG A 101 0.54 -12.52 5.17
C ARG A 101 1.11 -13.14 3.89
N LEU A 102 2.25 -12.65 3.39
CA LEU A 102 2.92 -13.23 2.22
C LEU A 102 3.42 -14.65 2.48
N SER A 103 4.01 -14.90 3.64
CA SER A 103 4.50 -16.24 3.98
C SER A 103 3.37 -17.25 4.09
N GLN A 104 2.21 -16.84 4.61
CA GLN A 104 1.01 -17.68 4.70
C GLN A 104 0.37 -17.99 3.33
N SER A 105 0.55 -17.11 2.35
CA SER A 105 -0.05 -17.27 1.01
C SER A 105 0.85 -18.04 0.03
N ALA A 106 2.06 -18.41 0.45
CA ALA A 106 3.02 -19.16 -0.35
C ALA A 106 2.90 -20.70 -0.17
N HIS A 107 1.86 -21.14 0.54
CA HIS A 107 1.53 -22.55 0.83
C HIS A 107 0.25 -22.97 0.11
#